data_AF-A0A1U8NN95-F1
#
_entry.id   AF-A0A1U8NN95-F1
#
_cell.length_a   1.000
_cell.length_b   1.000
_cell.length_c   1.000
_cell.angle_alpha   90.00
_cell.angle_beta   90.00
_cell.angle_gamma   90.00
#
_symmetry.space_group_name_H-M   'P 1'
#
loop_
_entity.id
_entity.type
_entity.pdbx_description
1 polymer ?
#
loop_
_entity_poly.entity_id
_entity_poly.type
_entity_poly.pdbx_seq_one_letter_code
_entity_poly.pdbx_strand_id
1 'polypeptide(L)'
;MEMNCFNHRVFLLTLLLPIVVILVEGQGTRVGFYSTSCPKVESIVSSTVQSHFKSDPTIAPGLLRMHFHDCFVQGCDGSILIDGPNAEKTAPPNQLLRGYEVIDDAKTQLESVCPGVVSCADILALAARDSVVLTSGASWAVPIGRRDRTVSQSSDANNLPGFRDTVDVQKKKFADKGLNTQDLVTLVGKHFITQSLVY
;
A
#
# COMPACT_ATOMS: atom_id res chain seq x y z
N MET A 1 -4.07 -11.63 19.78
CA MET A 1 -4.48 -10.23 19.58
C MET A 1 -3.97 -9.87 18.20
N GLU A 2 -4.82 -10.03 17.18
CA GLU A 2 -4.45 -9.81 15.78
C GLU A 2 -4.27 -8.31 15.56
N MET A 3 -3.02 -7.90 15.37
CA MET A 3 -2.63 -6.51 15.10
C MET A 3 -2.61 -6.33 13.59
N ASN A 4 -3.80 -6.41 12.99
CA ASN A 4 -4.01 -6.19 11.57
C ASN A 4 -3.91 -4.70 11.27
N CYS A 5 -3.62 -4.33 10.02
CA CYS A 5 -3.71 -2.93 9.57
C CYS A 5 -5.11 -2.32 9.82
N PHE A 6 -6.08 -3.18 10.09
CA PHE A 6 -7.48 -2.91 10.38
C PHE A 6 -7.79 -2.39 11.79
N ASN A 7 -7.06 -2.73 12.86
CA ASN A 7 -7.65 -2.61 14.20
C ASN A 7 -7.16 -1.41 15.03
N HIS A 8 -7.63 -0.21 14.69
CA HIS A 8 -7.57 0.93 15.61
C HIS A 8 -8.73 0.90 16.60
N ARG A 9 -8.76 -0.10 17.50
CA ARG A 9 -9.56 0.03 18.73
C ARG A 9 -8.79 0.91 19.69
N VAL A 10 -9.17 2.19 19.71
CA VAL A 10 -8.76 3.21 20.69
C VAL A 10 -8.89 2.63 22.10
N PHE A 11 -7.77 2.22 22.69
CA PHE A 11 -7.72 1.89 24.10
C PHE A 11 -7.64 3.22 24.87
N LEU A 12 -8.81 3.75 25.22
CA LEU A 12 -8.97 4.95 26.04
C LEU A 12 -8.53 4.63 27.48
N LEU A 13 -7.22 4.71 27.73
CA LEU A 13 -6.63 4.79 29.06
C LEU A 13 -6.11 6.22 29.23
N THR A 14 -6.96 7.08 29.81
CA THR A 14 -6.57 8.43 30.22
C THR A 14 -5.57 8.35 31.37
N LEU A 15 -4.28 8.51 31.06
CA LEU A 15 -3.25 8.81 32.03
C LEU A 15 -2.62 10.16 31.65
N LEU A 16 -2.77 11.17 32.51
CA LEU A 16 -2.19 12.50 32.37
C LEU A 16 -0.64 12.39 32.47
N LEU A 17 0.04 12.35 31.33
CA LEU A 17 1.49 12.54 31.22
C LEU A 17 1.80 13.95 30.67
N PRO A 18 2.88 14.60 31.14
CA PRO A 18 3.28 15.92 30.69
C PRO A 18 3.58 15.90 29.20
N ILE A 19 2.99 16.86 28.47
CA ILE A 19 3.17 17.04 27.03
C ILE A 19 4.62 17.51 26.80
N VAL A 20 5.51 16.57 26.49
CA VAL A 20 6.77 16.87 25.83
C VAL A 20 6.43 17.16 24.37
N VAL A 21 6.41 18.44 23.99
CA VAL A 21 6.27 18.84 22.58
C VAL A 21 7.57 18.49 21.88
N ILE A 22 7.67 17.26 21.36
CA ILE A 22 8.70 16.92 20.39
C ILE A 22 8.28 17.60 19.08
N LEU A 23 9.08 18.54 18.60
CA LEU A 23 9.00 19.02 17.22
C LEU A 23 9.29 17.82 16.32
N VAL A 24 8.24 17.13 15.88
CA VAL A 24 8.35 16.10 14.85
C VAL A 24 8.53 16.86 13.55
N GLU A 25 9.77 17.10 13.14
CA GLU A 25 10.07 17.35 11.74
C GLU A 25 9.46 16.19 10.95
N GLY A 26 8.50 16.51 10.09
CA GLY A 26 7.98 15.55 9.13
C GLY A 26 9.11 15.19 8.18
N GLN A 27 9.95 14.22 8.57
CA GLN A 27 10.90 13.62 7.64
C GLN A 27 10.07 13.04 6.50
N GLY A 28 10.24 13.59 5.30
CA GLY A 28 9.69 13.00 4.09
C GLY A 28 10.17 11.56 3.92
N THR A 29 9.59 10.86 2.96
CA THR A 29 10.00 9.48 2.69
C THR A 29 11.48 9.43 2.29
N ARG A 30 12.22 8.46 2.80
CA ARG A 30 13.63 8.24 2.44
C ARG A 30 13.98 6.76 2.46
N VAL A 31 14.98 6.40 1.67
CA VAL A 31 15.56 5.04 1.73
C VAL A 31 16.20 4.85 3.11
N GLY A 32 15.91 3.69 3.73
CA GLY A 32 16.44 3.36 5.06
C GLY A 32 15.78 4.12 6.22
N PHE A 33 14.55 4.62 6.06
CA PHE A 33 13.82 5.33 7.13
C PHE A 33 13.77 4.55 8.45
N TYR A 34 13.49 3.24 8.39
CA TYR A 34 13.42 2.36 9.57
C TYR A 34 14.75 1.65 9.91
N SER A 35 15.89 2.09 9.35
CA SER A 35 17.19 1.41 9.54
C SER A 35 17.61 1.25 11.00
N THR A 36 17.16 2.14 11.89
CA THR A 36 17.39 2.05 13.33
C THR A 36 16.19 1.50 14.10
N SER A 37 14.97 1.92 13.76
CA SER A 37 13.75 1.62 14.53
C SER A 37 13.11 0.27 14.20
N CYS A 38 13.25 -0.22 12.97
CA CYS A 38 12.85 -1.56 12.59
C CYS A 38 13.75 -2.12 11.46
N PRO A 39 14.99 -2.53 11.78
CA PRO A 39 15.99 -2.90 10.76
C PRO A 39 15.59 -4.09 9.88
N LYS A 40 14.64 -4.92 10.35
CA LYS A 40 14.16 -6.12 9.65
C LYS A 40 12.97 -5.86 8.73
N VAL A 41 12.48 -4.62 8.62
CA VAL A 41 11.24 -4.30 7.90
C VAL A 41 11.20 -4.85 6.48
N GLU A 42 12.22 -4.55 5.66
CA GLU A 42 12.25 -4.99 4.26
C GLU A 42 12.32 -6.51 4.16
N SER A 43 13.12 -7.16 5.02
CA SER A 43 13.26 -8.62 5.00
C SER A 43 11.97 -9.35 5.39
N ILE A 44 11.22 -8.83 6.37
CA ILE A 44 9.97 -9.44 6.85
C ILE A 44 8.88 -9.29 5.79
N VAL A 45 8.73 -8.10 5.19
CA VAL A 45 7.76 -7.89 4.11
C VAL A 45 8.11 -8.78 2.92
N SER A 46 9.36 -8.80 2.49
CA SER A 46 9.82 -9.60 1.35
C SER A 46 9.61 -11.10 1.54
N SER A 47 9.93 -11.64 2.73
CA SER A 47 9.70 -13.05 3.02
C SER A 47 8.21 -13.40 3.09
N THR A 48 7.39 -12.49 3.62
CA THR A 48 5.93 -12.68 3.69
C THR A 48 5.33 -12.73 2.30
N VAL A 49 5.63 -11.74 1.45
CA VAL A 49 5.16 -11.70 0.05
C VAL A 49 5.63 -12.95 -0.71
N GLN A 50 6.89 -13.36 -0.56
CA GLN A 50 7.40 -14.57 -1.20
C GLN A 50 6.66 -15.84 -0.74
N SER A 51 6.32 -15.95 0.55
CA SER A 51 5.58 -17.10 1.09
C SER A 51 4.18 -17.20 0.48
N HIS A 52 3.44 -16.09 0.46
CA HIS A 52 2.10 -16.04 -0.15
C HIS A 52 2.16 -16.28 -1.66
N PHE A 53 3.15 -15.72 -2.36
CA PHE A 53 3.34 -15.91 -3.81
C PHE A 53 3.57 -17.38 -4.20
N LYS A 54 4.31 -18.13 -3.37
CA LYS A 54 4.54 -19.57 -3.60
C LYS A 54 3.24 -20.38 -3.56
N SER A 55 2.26 -19.93 -2.78
CA SER A 55 0.95 -20.58 -2.64
C SER A 55 -0.03 -20.11 -3.70
N ASP A 56 -0.05 -18.80 -4.00
CA ASP A 56 -0.89 -18.19 -5.01
C ASP A 56 -0.12 -17.11 -5.79
N PRO A 57 0.37 -17.42 -7.01
CA PRO A 57 1.08 -16.44 -7.83
C PRO A 57 0.26 -15.20 -8.19
N THR A 58 -1.07 -15.24 -8.09
CA THR A 58 -1.94 -14.10 -8.41
C THR A 58 -1.88 -12.98 -7.36
N ILE A 59 -1.25 -13.21 -6.21
CA ILE A 59 -1.06 -12.16 -5.19
C ILE A 59 -0.08 -11.08 -5.64
N ALA A 60 0.94 -11.41 -6.44
CA ALA A 60 1.91 -10.42 -6.92
C ALA A 60 1.27 -9.30 -7.77
N PRO A 61 0.48 -9.60 -8.82
CA PRO A 61 -0.24 -8.56 -9.55
C PRO A 61 -1.33 -7.89 -8.69
N GLY A 62 -1.94 -8.62 -7.74
CA GLY A 62 -2.90 -8.08 -6.79
C GLY A 62 -2.33 -6.98 -5.89
N LEU A 63 -1.17 -7.22 -5.27
CA LEU A 63 -0.47 -6.28 -4.38
C LEU A 63 0.00 -5.04 -5.13
N LEU A 64 0.54 -5.22 -6.34
CA LEU A 64 0.95 -4.11 -7.18
C LEU A 64 -0.24 -3.22 -7.55
N ARG A 65 -1.38 -3.84 -7.91
CA ARG A 65 -2.62 -3.12 -8.18
C ARG A 65 -3.16 -2.42 -6.93
N MET A 66 -3.14 -3.07 -5.76
CA MET A 66 -3.57 -2.47 -4.51
C MET A 66 -2.76 -1.21 -4.16
N HIS A 67 -1.44 -1.25 -4.32
CA HIS A 67 -0.60 -0.07 -4.10
C HIS A 67 -0.88 1.06 -5.11
N PHE A 68 -1.15 0.73 -6.38
CA PHE A 68 -1.61 1.72 -7.35
C PHE A 68 -2.93 2.37 -6.90
N HIS A 69 -3.91 1.56 -6.48
CA HIS A 69 -5.22 2.04 -6.04
C HIS A 69 -5.11 2.96 -4.81
N ASP A 70 -4.31 2.58 -3.82
CA ASP A 70 -3.98 3.43 -2.66
C ASP A 70 -3.44 4.78 -3.11
N CYS A 71 -2.31 4.80 -3.82
CA CYS A 71 -1.66 6.05 -4.24
C CYS A 71 -2.53 6.94 -5.15
N PHE A 72 -3.41 6.35 -5.96
CA PHE A 72 -4.30 7.13 -6.82
C PHE A 72 -5.47 7.75 -6.06
N VAL A 73 -5.82 7.24 -4.89
CA VAL A 73 -6.96 7.69 -4.08
C VAL A 73 -6.44 8.43 -2.86
N GLN A 74 -6.53 9.76 -2.87
CA GLN A 74 -6.10 10.65 -1.77
C GLN A 74 -4.64 10.54 -1.29
N GLY A 75 -3.81 9.66 -1.87
CA GLY A 75 -2.37 9.55 -1.63
C GLY A 75 -1.97 8.14 -1.20
N CYS A 76 -0.67 7.85 -1.12
CA CYS A 76 -0.20 6.55 -0.64
C CYS A 76 -0.24 6.55 0.90
N ASP A 77 -1.41 6.28 1.49
CA ASP A 77 -1.64 6.45 2.93
C ASP A 77 -2.37 5.27 3.59
N GLY A 78 -2.50 4.14 2.88
CA GLY A 78 -3.08 2.91 3.42
C GLY A 78 -4.60 2.97 3.62
N SER A 79 -5.30 4.02 3.16
CA SER A 79 -6.75 4.16 3.30
C SER A 79 -7.52 3.02 2.62
N ILE A 80 -6.93 2.39 1.59
CA ILE A 80 -7.49 1.24 0.89
C ILE A 80 -7.63 0.00 1.79
N LEU A 81 -6.86 -0.08 2.88
CA LEU A 81 -6.84 -1.21 3.80
C LEU A 81 -7.94 -1.14 4.85
N ILE A 82 -8.55 0.03 5.05
CA ILE A 82 -9.58 0.26 6.06
C ILE A 82 -10.88 -0.44 5.66
N ASP A 83 -11.44 -1.26 6.57
CA ASP A 83 -12.76 -1.87 6.38
C ASP A 83 -13.88 -0.94 6.82
N GLY A 84 -15.01 -1.02 6.12
CA GLY A 84 -16.23 -0.31 6.47
C GLY A 84 -17.22 -0.30 5.31
N PRO A 85 -18.52 -0.13 5.57
CA PRO A 85 -19.54 -0.15 4.51
C PRO A 85 -19.34 0.98 3.48
N ASN A 86 -18.77 2.11 3.91
CA ASN A 86 -18.50 3.28 3.08
C ASN A 86 -16.99 3.48 2.82
N ALA A 87 -16.15 2.46 3.00
CA ALA A 87 -14.71 2.57 2.78
C ALA A 87 -14.34 2.37 1.31
N GLU A 88 -13.13 2.78 0.93
CA GLU A 88 -12.59 2.52 -0.41
C GLU A 88 -12.59 1.04 -0.75
N LYS A 89 -12.26 0.17 0.21
CA LYS A 89 -12.21 -1.28 0.04
C LYS A 89 -13.52 -1.88 -0.52
N THR A 90 -14.68 -1.32 -0.17
CA THR A 90 -16.00 -1.78 -0.64
C THR A 90 -16.46 -1.10 -1.94
N ALA A 91 -15.73 -0.09 -2.42
CA ALA A 91 -16.06 0.63 -3.63
C ALA A 91 -15.99 -0.29 -4.87
N PRO A 92 -16.86 -0.13 -5.89
CA PRO A 92 -16.89 -1.01 -7.06
C PRO A 92 -15.53 -1.24 -7.77
N PRO A 93 -14.64 -0.22 -7.91
CA PRO A 93 -13.32 -0.44 -8.51
C PRO A 93 -12.41 -1.40 -7.72
N ASN A 94 -12.66 -1.56 -6.42
CA ASN A 94 -11.77 -2.21 -5.44
C ASN A 94 -12.23 -3.61 -5.03
N GLN A 95 -13.46 -4.01 -5.38
CA GLN A 95 -14.05 -5.30 -4.97
C GLN A 95 -13.27 -6.54 -5.40
N LEU A 96 -12.44 -6.42 -6.45
CA LEU A 96 -11.63 -7.52 -6.99
C LEU A 96 -10.14 -7.40 -6.63
N LEU A 97 -9.77 -6.49 -5.72
CA LEU A 97 -8.41 -6.43 -5.19
C LEU A 97 -8.14 -7.67 -4.32
N ARG A 98 -6.90 -8.18 -4.41
CA ARG A 98 -6.43 -9.38 -3.69
C ARG A 98 -5.15 -9.07 -2.95
N GLY A 99 -4.82 -9.85 -1.93
CA GLY A 99 -3.56 -9.72 -1.19
C GLY A 99 -3.69 -8.89 0.09
N TYR A 100 -4.89 -8.60 0.57
CA TYR A 100 -5.08 -7.88 1.85
C TYR A 100 -4.50 -8.70 3.01
N GLU A 101 -4.69 -10.01 2.96
CA GLU A 101 -4.16 -11.00 3.88
C GLU A 101 -2.63 -11.01 3.96
N VAL A 102 -1.94 -10.69 2.86
CA VAL A 102 -0.46 -10.61 2.82
C VAL A 102 0.02 -9.38 3.60
N ILE A 103 -0.70 -8.27 3.47
CA ILE A 103 -0.40 -7.03 4.19
C ILE A 103 -0.65 -7.20 5.69
N ASP A 104 -1.76 -7.83 6.07
CA ASP A 104 -2.10 -8.10 7.46
C ASP A 104 -1.13 -9.09 8.13
N ASP A 105 -0.69 -10.13 7.42
CA ASP A 105 0.32 -11.06 7.90
C ASP A 105 1.67 -10.35 8.10
N ALA A 106 2.11 -9.58 7.11
CA ALA A 106 3.35 -8.80 7.23
C ALA A 106 3.27 -7.81 8.40
N LYS A 107 2.13 -7.12 8.56
CA LYS A 107 1.89 -6.21 9.68
C LYS A 107 1.95 -6.94 11.01
N THR A 108 1.30 -8.10 11.13
CA THR A 108 1.30 -8.91 12.36
C THR A 108 2.72 -9.33 12.75
N GLN A 109 3.52 -9.79 11.77
CA GLN A 109 4.93 -10.14 12.02
C GLN A 109 5.75 -8.92 12.43
N LEU A 110 5.60 -7.79 11.74
CA LEU A 110 6.31 -6.54 12.07
C LEU A 110 5.95 -6.03 13.46
N GLU A 111 4.69 -6.06 13.83
CA GLU A 111 4.22 -5.63 15.14
C GLU A 111 4.74 -6.52 16.28
N SER A 112 5.09 -7.78 16.01
CA SER A 112 5.77 -8.65 16.99
C SER A 112 7.27 -8.31 17.18
N VAL A 113 7.87 -7.63 16.21
CA VAL A 113 9.31 -7.30 16.18
C VAL A 113 9.58 -5.84 16.57
N CYS A 114 8.75 -4.92 16.09
CA CYS A 114 8.88 -3.48 16.26
C CYS A 114 7.48 -2.83 16.40
N PRO A 115 6.85 -2.97 17.59
CA PRO A 115 5.46 -2.55 17.80
C PRO A 115 5.22 -1.06 17.53
N GLY A 116 4.19 -0.74 16.75
CA GLY A 116 3.76 0.64 16.45
C GLY A 116 4.74 1.45 15.61
N VAL A 117 5.73 0.81 14.97
CA VAL A 117 6.79 1.52 14.23
C VAL A 117 6.46 1.66 12.74
N VAL A 118 6.07 0.58 12.08
CA VAL A 118 5.97 0.53 10.61
C VAL A 118 4.53 0.78 10.17
N SER A 119 4.33 1.74 9.27
CA SER A 119 3.00 2.04 8.70
C SER A 119 2.56 0.99 7.68
N CYS A 120 1.24 0.81 7.57
CA CYS A 120 0.63 -0.06 6.57
C CYS A 120 0.85 0.46 5.14
N ALA A 121 0.86 1.78 4.95
CA ALA A 121 1.20 2.41 3.69
C ALA A 121 2.62 2.04 3.19
N ASP A 122 3.60 1.91 4.10
CA ASP A 122 4.94 1.48 3.73
C ASP A 122 5.03 -0.04 3.47
N ILE A 123 4.24 -0.85 4.17
CA ILE A 123 4.12 -2.28 3.87
C ILE A 123 3.58 -2.48 2.45
N LEU A 124 2.56 -1.72 2.04
CA LEU A 124 2.04 -1.72 0.67
C LEU A 124 3.12 -1.38 -0.37
N ALA A 125 3.89 -0.32 -0.13
CA ALA A 125 4.94 0.12 -1.04
C ALA A 125 6.05 -0.92 -1.20
N LEU A 126 6.48 -1.54 -0.11
CA LEU A 126 7.47 -2.62 -0.12
C LEU A 126 6.92 -3.88 -0.80
N ALA A 127 5.69 -4.27 -0.49
CA ALA A 127 5.04 -5.45 -1.07
C ALA A 127 4.86 -5.33 -2.58
N ALA A 128 4.55 -4.12 -3.08
CA ALA A 128 4.48 -3.84 -4.52
C ALA A 128 5.86 -4.01 -5.20
N ARG A 129 6.94 -3.55 -4.58
CA ARG A 129 8.31 -3.76 -5.10
C ARG A 129 8.67 -5.23 -5.13
N ASP A 130 8.45 -5.93 -4.03
CA ASP A 130 8.78 -7.35 -3.91
C ASP A 130 7.98 -8.20 -4.91
N SER A 131 6.72 -7.84 -5.18
CA SER A 131 5.89 -8.48 -6.22
C SER A 131 6.47 -8.31 -7.63
N VAL A 132 7.01 -7.14 -7.95
CA VAL A 132 7.68 -6.91 -9.26
C VAL A 132 8.96 -7.73 -9.36
N VAL A 133 9.75 -7.82 -8.29
CA VAL A 133 10.98 -8.61 -8.28
C VAL A 133 10.68 -10.11 -8.45
N LEU A 134 9.66 -10.63 -7.75
CA LEU A 134 9.24 -12.04 -7.87
C LEU A 134 8.76 -12.41 -9.27
N THR A 135 8.23 -11.44 -10.02
CA THR A 135 7.77 -11.62 -11.41
C THR A 135 8.85 -11.27 -12.44
N SER A 136 10.12 -11.36 -12.04
CA SER A 136 11.32 -11.09 -12.89
C SER A 136 11.47 -9.64 -13.36
N GLY A 137 10.81 -8.70 -12.70
CA GLY A 137 11.03 -7.27 -12.91
C GLY A 137 12.26 -6.74 -12.16
N ALA A 138 12.62 -5.49 -12.45
CA ALA A 138 13.73 -4.82 -11.77
C ALA A 138 13.40 -4.52 -10.30
N SER A 139 14.42 -4.59 -9.43
CA SER A 139 14.33 -4.07 -8.07
C SER A 139 14.68 -2.58 -8.04
N TRP A 140 14.15 -1.86 -7.06
CA TRP A 140 14.51 -0.48 -6.76
C TRP A 140 14.51 -0.26 -5.25
N ALA A 141 15.24 0.77 -4.81
CA ALA A 141 15.19 1.23 -3.43
C ALA A 141 13.88 1.97 -3.19
N VAL A 142 13.10 1.56 -2.19
CA VAL A 142 11.79 2.15 -1.89
C VAL A 142 11.95 3.24 -0.84
N PRO A 143 11.65 4.52 -1.15
CA PRO A 143 11.52 5.55 -0.12
C PRO A 143 10.30 5.22 0.75
N ILE A 144 10.54 5.05 2.04
CA ILE A 144 9.55 4.70 3.06
C ILE A 144 9.55 5.77 4.17
N GLY A 145 8.57 5.73 5.06
CA GLY A 145 8.26 6.76 6.05
C GLY A 145 6.86 7.37 5.87
N ARG A 146 5.97 6.73 5.09
CA ARG A 146 4.57 7.14 4.95
C ARG A 146 3.85 6.94 6.29
N ARG A 147 2.74 7.66 6.49
CA ARG A 147 1.85 7.48 7.65
C ARG A 147 0.48 7.03 7.20
N ASP A 148 -0.16 6.24 8.05
CA ASP A 148 -1.48 5.69 7.77
C ASP A 148 -2.56 6.75 7.97
N ARG A 149 -3.49 6.83 7.02
CA ARG A 149 -4.71 7.60 7.14
C ARG A 149 -5.68 6.91 8.09
N THR A 150 -6.56 7.68 8.70
CA THR A 150 -7.61 7.18 9.61
C THR A 150 -9.02 7.24 9.02
N VAL A 151 -9.15 7.69 7.77
CA VAL A 151 -10.42 7.92 7.08
C VAL A 151 -10.35 7.23 5.73
N SER A 152 -11.40 6.52 5.34
CA SER A 152 -11.53 5.92 4.01
C SER A 152 -12.94 6.18 3.51
N GLN A 153 -13.08 6.62 2.25
CA GLN A 153 -14.39 6.92 1.67
C GLN A 153 -14.52 6.29 0.27
N SER A 154 -15.60 5.52 0.07
CA SER A 154 -15.88 4.85 -1.19
C SER A 154 -16.00 5.82 -2.37
N SER A 155 -16.44 7.06 -2.13
CA SER A 155 -16.54 8.11 -3.14
C SER A 155 -15.19 8.57 -3.68
N ASP A 156 -14.11 8.45 -2.90
CA ASP A 156 -12.77 8.85 -3.34
C ASP A 156 -12.24 7.92 -4.44
N ALA A 157 -12.66 6.65 -4.42
CA ALA A 157 -12.30 5.64 -5.42
C ALA A 157 -12.93 5.90 -6.80
N ASN A 158 -13.92 6.80 -6.92
CA ASN A 158 -14.52 7.16 -8.22
C ASN A 158 -13.53 7.82 -9.18
N ASN A 159 -12.44 8.39 -8.65
CA ASN A 159 -11.40 9.04 -9.45
C ASN A 159 -10.39 8.05 -10.05
N LEU A 160 -10.50 6.75 -9.74
CA LEU A 160 -9.65 5.73 -10.34
C LEU A 160 -9.85 5.70 -11.87
N PRO A 161 -8.78 5.50 -12.66
CA PRO A 161 -8.90 5.27 -14.09
C PRO A 161 -9.73 4.01 -14.38
N GLY A 162 -10.79 4.17 -15.16
CA GLY A 162 -11.69 3.10 -15.55
C GLY A 162 -11.26 2.45 -16.86
N PHE A 163 -11.54 1.16 -17.03
CA PHE A 163 -11.23 0.42 -18.26
C PHE A 163 -12.00 0.93 -19.51
N ARG A 164 -13.05 1.73 -19.30
CA ARG A 164 -13.84 2.38 -20.38
C ARG A 164 -13.43 3.85 -20.62
N ASP A 165 -12.49 4.38 -19.85
CA ASP A 165 -12.02 5.75 -20.02
C ASP A 165 -11.27 5.88 -21.35
N THR A 166 -11.58 6.95 -22.10
CA THR A 166 -10.79 7.30 -23.29
C THR A 166 -9.35 7.63 -22.87
N VAL A 167 -8.42 7.55 -23.83
CA VAL A 167 -7.00 7.89 -23.57
C VAL A 167 -6.86 9.31 -23.02
N ASP A 168 -7.66 10.26 -23.49
CA ASP A 168 -7.62 11.65 -23.01
C ASP A 168 -8.11 11.77 -21.57
N VAL A 169 -9.14 11.02 -21.18
CA VAL A 169 -9.61 10.96 -19.79
C VAL A 169 -8.54 10.33 -18.89
N GLN A 170 -7.90 9.25 -19.33
CA GLN A 170 -6.81 8.61 -18.59
C GLN A 170 -5.62 9.57 -18.42
N LYS A 171 -5.19 10.25 -19.49
CA LYS A 171 -4.14 11.27 -19.42
C LYS A 171 -4.46 12.37 -18.41
N LYS A 172 -5.71 12.85 -18.40
CA LYS A 172 -6.15 13.86 -17.44
C LYS A 172 -6.05 13.34 -16.00
N LYS A 173 -6.59 12.15 -15.72
CA LYS A 173 -6.53 11.55 -14.39
C LYS A 173 -5.10 11.36 -13.88
N PHE A 174 -4.16 10.97 -14.75
CA PHE A 174 -2.74 10.85 -14.41
C PHE A 174 -2.08 12.22 -14.18
N ALA A 175 -2.37 13.21 -15.03
CA ALA A 175 -1.87 14.57 -14.86
C ALA A 175 -2.34 15.21 -13.54
N ASP A 176 -3.58 14.93 -13.12
CA ASP A 176 -4.14 15.37 -11.83
C ASP A 176 -3.40 14.72 -10.63
N LYS A 177 -2.56 13.70 -10.87
CA LYS A 177 -1.64 13.06 -9.90
C LYS A 177 -0.17 13.44 -10.10
N GLY A 178 0.11 14.41 -10.96
CA GLY A 178 1.48 14.81 -11.30
C GLY A 178 2.23 13.79 -12.17
N LEU A 179 1.52 12.83 -12.76
CA LEU A 179 2.07 11.80 -13.65
C LEU A 179 1.89 12.21 -15.12
N ASN A 180 2.89 11.95 -15.94
CA ASN A 180 2.88 12.31 -17.36
C ASN A 180 2.38 11.16 -18.24
N THR A 181 2.38 11.37 -19.56
CA THR A 181 1.92 10.33 -20.52
C THR A 181 2.84 9.10 -20.55
N GLN A 182 4.14 9.26 -20.30
CA GLN A 182 5.06 8.13 -20.20
C GLN A 182 4.72 7.26 -18.99
N ASP A 183 4.37 7.88 -17.85
CA ASP A 183 3.94 7.17 -16.64
C ASP A 183 2.64 6.39 -16.90
N LEU A 184 1.67 7.00 -17.58
CA LEU A 184 0.45 6.33 -18.03
C LEU A 184 0.76 5.08 -18.85
N VAL A 185 1.57 5.21 -19.91
CA VAL A 185 1.94 4.09 -20.80
C VAL A 185 2.64 2.98 -20.00
N THR A 186 3.53 3.36 -19.09
CA THR A 186 4.32 2.42 -18.28
C THR A 186 3.43 1.67 -17.28
N LEU A 187 2.54 2.36 -16.58
CA LEU A 187 1.69 1.79 -15.53
C LEU A 187 0.49 1.02 -16.09
N VAL A 188 -0.11 1.49 -17.20
CA VAL A 188 -1.18 0.76 -17.88
C VAL A 188 -0.62 -0.41 -18.68
N GLY A 189 0.59 -0.31 -19.23
CA GLY A 189 1.28 -1.42 -19.91
C GLY A 189 1.50 -2.64 -19.00
N LYS A 190 1.52 -2.47 -17.67
CA LYS A 190 1.55 -3.60 -16.72
C LYS A 190 0.29 -4.46 -16.75
N HIS A 191 -0.85 -3.96 -17.24
CA HIS A 191 -2.03 -4.81 -17.48
C HIS A 191 -1.73 -5.95 -18.45
N PHE A 192 -0.84 -5.73 -19.42
CA PHE A 192 -0.38 -6.76 -20.36
C PHE A 192 0.39 -7.88 -19.63
N ILE A 193 1.24 -7.51 -18.65
CA ILE A 193 1.99 -8.49 -17.84
C ILE A 193 1.06 -9.29 -16.93
N THR A 194 0.02 -8.67 -16.36
CA THR A 194 -0.94 -9.38 -15.50
C THR A 194 -1.87 -10.33 -16.27
N GLN A 195 -2.11 -10.08 -17.56
CA GLN A 195 -2.95 -10.95 -18.39
C GLN A 195 -2.15 -12.07 -19.07
N SER A 196 -0.88 -11.83 -19.41
CA SER A 196 0.01 -12.84 -20.00
C SER A 196 0.54 -13.88 -19.01
N LEU A 197 0.49 -13.65 -17.70
CA LEU A 197 0.84 -14.65 -16.68
C LEU A 197 -0.32 -15.58 -16.29
N VAL A 198 -1.48 -15.45 -16.97
CA VAL A 198 -2.67 -16.29 -16.76
C VAL A 198 -2.94 -17.21 -17.97
N TYR A 199 -1.99 -17.31 -18.91
CA TYR A 199 -2.03 -18.26 -20.03
C TYR A 199 -0.75 -19.07 -20.12
#